data_AF-A0A3P8M1J0-F1
#
_entry.id   AF-A0A3P8M1J0-F1
#
_cell.length_a   1.000
_cell.length_b   1.000
_cell.length_c   1.000
_cell.angle_alpha   90.00
_cell.angle_beta   90.00
_cell.angle_gamma   90.00
#
_symmetry.space_group_name_H-M   'P 1'
#
loop_
_entity.id
_entity.type
_entity.pdbx_description
1 polymer ?
#
loop_
_entity_poly.entity_id
_entity_poly.type
_entity_poly.pdbx_seq_one_letter_code
_entity_poly.pdbx_strand_id
1 'polypeptide(L)'
;MVVLNDRIGAARFVTKTNANSLDTFKAPEEGYLGVIVGGRPQFETRVDKIHTLRSVFDVRQLNTLPKVVIIYGYQDDPEYMYDAAIAHHVDGIVYAGTGAGSVSVRSAAGSKKRKKPASWWYAPPAPAAAWSRPTIASLGWWPTR
;
A
#
# COMPACT_ATOMS: atom_id res chain seq x y z
N MET A 1 -3.88 -1.75 16.97
CA MET A 1 -5.31 -1.42 16.89
C MET A 1 -5.48 0.02 17.33
N VAL A 2 -6.47 0.73 16.81
CA VAL A 2 -6.81 2.09 17.24
C VAL A 2 -8.21 2.06 17.82
N VAL A 3 -8.40 2.58 19.03
CA VAL A 3 -9.71 2.65 19.68
C VAL A 3 -10.01 4.11 19.98
N LEU A 4 -11.05 4.64 19.35
CA LEU A 4 -11.54 6.00 19.59
C LEU A 4 -13.03 6.07 19.25
N ASN A 5 -13.79 6.86 20.01
CA ASN A 5 -15.21 7.10 19.78
C ASN A 5 -16.03 5.80 19.70
N ASP A 6 -15.76 4.88 20.63
CA ASP A 6 -16.38 3.54 20.71
C ASP A 6 -16.21 2.66 19.46
N ARG A 7 -15.28 3.01 18.56
CA ARG A 7 -14.91 2.22 17.39
C ARG A 7 -13.56 1.55 17.57
N ILE A 8 -13.49 0.31 17.11
CA ILE A 8 -12.26 -0.50 17.12
C ILE A 8 -11.73 -0.60 15.69
N GLY A 9 -10.69 0.16 15.36
CA GLY A 9 -10.10 0.22 14.02
C GLY A 9 -8.86 -0.67 13.84
N ALA A 10 -8.75 -1.29 12.66
CA ALA A 10 -7.54 -1.98 12.23
C ALA A 10 -6.42 -0.99 11.91
N ALA A 11 -5.22 -1.21 12.46
CA ALA A 11 -4.07 -0.33 12.23
C ALA A 11 -3.68 -0.19 10.74
N ARG A 12 -4.06 -1.16 9.90
CA ARG A 12 -3.75 -1.16 8.46
C ARG A 12 -4.59 -0.17 7.65
N PHE A 13 -5.82 0.08 8.07
CA PHE A 13 -6.86 0.77 7.30
C PHE A 13 -7.32 2.08 7.93
N VAL A 14 -7.18 2.20 9.25
CA VAL A 14 -7.63 3.38 9.98
C VAL A 14 -6.79 4.61 9.61
N THR A 15 -7.48 5.70 9.28
CA THR A 15 -6.86 7.01 8.99
C THR A 15 -7.68 8.14 9.59
N LYS A 16 -7.02 9.26 9.90
CA LYS A 16 -7.67 10.48 10.38
C LYS A 16 -8.30 11.19 9.19
N THR A 17 -9.63 11.26 9.14
CA THR A 17 -10.39 11.79 7.98
C THR A 17 -10.81 13.25 8.13
N ASN A 18 -10.88 13.77 9.36
CA ASN A 18 -11.26 15.14 9.67
C ASN A 18 -10.27 15.79 10.64
N ALA A 19 -9.93 17.06 10.43
CA ALA A 19 -8.97 17.77 11.27
C ALA A 19 -9.43 17.90 12.74
N ASN A 20 -10.75 18.10 12.95
CA ASN A 20 -11.32 18.60 14.21
C ASN A 20 -12.39 17.68 14.83
N SER A 21 -13.08 16.86 14.04
CA SER A 21 -14.14 15.98 14.55
C SER A 21 -13.58 14.91 15.49
N LEU A 22 -14.34 14.57 16.54
CA LEU A 22 -14.02 13.47 17.44
C LEU A 22 -14.14 12.11 16.74
N ASP A 23 -15.11 11.96 15.83
CA ASP A 23 -15.33 10.76 15.01
C ASP A 23 -14.42 10.76 13.76
N THR A 24 -13.13 11.01 13.92
CA THR A 24 -12.22 11.25 12.78
C THR A 24 -11.50 10.00 12.29
N PHE A 25 -11.20 9.04 13.16
CA PHE A 25 -10.50 7.82 12.78
C PHE A 25 -11.47 6.84 12.15
N LYS A 26 -11.38 6.70 10.83
CA LYS A 26 -12.25 5.82 10.04
C LYS A 26 -11.41 4.88 9.18
N ALA A 27 -11.99 3.77 8.78
CA ALA A 27 -11.49 2.89 7.73
C ALA A 27 -12.50 2.97 6.57
N PRO A 28 -12.30 3.89 5.60
CA PRO A 28 -13.34 4.26 4.63
C PRO A 28 -13.88 3.09 3.80
N GLU A 29 -13.01 2.16 3.41
CA GLU A 29 -13.38 1.04 2.55
C GLU A 29 -13.60 -0.25 3.36
N GLU A 30 -12.74 -0.53 4.34
CA GLU A 30 -12.73 -1.83 5.04
C GLU A 30 -13.61 -1.89 6.29
N GLY A 31 -14.02 -0.73 6.82
CA GLY A 31 -14.79 -0.66 8.06
C GLY A 31 -14.01 -1.00 9.34
N TYR A 32 -14.72 -1.08 10.46
CA TYR A 32 -14.15 -1.33 11.77
C TYR A 32 -14.02 -2.82 12.07
N LEU A 33 -13.08 -3.17 12.96
CA LEU A 33 -12.98 -4.51 13.55
C LEU A 33 -14.15 -4.80 14.49
N GLY A 34 -14.70 -3.76 15.09
CA GLY A 34 -15.77 -3.86 16.06
C GLY A 34 -16.11 -2.54 16.71
N VAL A 35 -16.95 -2.61 17.74
CA VAL A 35 -17.44 -1.47 18.52
C VAL A 35 -17.36 -1.77 20.02
N ILE A 36 -17.44 -0.73 20.84
CA ILE A 36 -17.55 -0.86 22.29
C ILE A 36 -18.94 -0.36 22.69
N VAL A 37 -19.74 -1.20 23.33
CA VAL A 37 -21.09 -0.84 23.79
C VAL A 37 -21.21 -1.19 25.26
N GLY A 38 -21.54 -0.20 26.10
CA GLY A 38 -21.63 -0.40 27.55
C GLY A 38 -20.31 -0.89 28.17
N GLY A 39 -19.17 -0.41 27.66
CA GLY A 39 -17.84 -0.84 28.11
C GLY A 39 -17.43 -2.24 27.67
N ARG A 40 -18.25 -2.93 26.85
CA ARG A 40 -17.97 -4.28 26.36
C ARG A 40 -17.58 -4.24 24.88
N PRO A 41 -16.40 -4.76 24.50
CA PRO A 41 -16.00 -4.83 23.11
C PRO A 41 -16.78 -5.93 22.37
N GLN A 42 -17.29 -5.61 21.19
CA GLN A 42 -17.95 -6.53 20.27
C GLN A 42 -17.18 -6.51 18.95
N PHE A 43 -16.59 -7.66 18.57
CA PHE A 43 -15.81 -7.80 17.34
C PHE A 43 -16.64 -8.46 16.26
N GLU A 44 -16.60 -7.88 15.06
CA GLU A 44 -17.38 -8.32 13.90
C GLU A 44 -16.48 -8.78 12.75
N THR A 45 -15.30 -8.17 12.59
CA THR A 45 -14.40 -8.45 11.47
C THR A 45 -12.96 -8.70 11.92
N ARG A 46 -12.15 -9.25 11.00
CA ARG A 46 -10.73 -9.51 11.20
C ARG A 46 -9.93 -9.08 9.97
N VAL A 47 -8.69 -8.65 10.18
CA VAL A 47 -7.77 -8.27 9.08
C VAL A 47 -7.17 -9.51 8.43
N ASP A 48 -7.38 -9.66 7.12
CA ASP A 48 -6.77 -10.75 6.34
C ASP A 48 -5.30 -10.48 5.95
N LYS A 49 -4.91 -9.20 5.91
CA LYS A 49 -3.54 -8.79 5.60
C LYS A 49 -2.57 -9.28 6.67
N ILE A 50 -1.38 -9.71 6.25
CA ILE A 50 -0.32 -10.20 7.13
C ILE A 50 0.06 -9.10 8.14
N HIS A 51 0.11 -9.47 9.42
CA HIS A 51 0.48 -8.56 10.52
C HIS A 51 1.15 -9.32 11.67
N THR A 52 1.76 -8.60 12.61
CA THR A 52 2.32 -9.12 13.87
C THR A 52 3.28 -10.30 13.66
N LEU A 53 3.04 -11.45 14.28
CA LEU A 53 3.91 -12.63 14.25
C LEU A 53 4.08 -13.25 12.85
N ARG A 54 3.20 -12.94 11.91
CA ARG A 54 3.29 -13.40 10.51
C ARG A 54 4.08 -12.44 9.62
N SER A 55 4.44 -11.26 10.13
CA SER A 55 5.23 -10.27 9.40
C SER A 55 6.67 -10.74 9.25
N VAL A 56 7.28 -10.45 8.11
CA VAL A 56 8.71 -10.69 7.86
C VAL A 56 9.60 -9.59 8.46
N PHE A 57 9.03 -8.45 8.83
CA PHE A 57 9.77 -7.32 9.36
C PHE A 57 10.12 -7.53 10.84
N ASP A 58 11.41 -7.43 11.17
CA ASP A 58 11.94 -7.43 12.53
C ASP A 58 12.81 -6.17 12.72
N VAL A 59 12.48 -5.38 13.75
CA VAL A 59 13.16 -4.11 14.07
C VAL A 59 13.95 -4.15 15.36
N ARG A 60 14.08 -5.32 16.01
CA ARG A 60 14.71 -5.46 17.34
C ARG A 60 16.20 -5.09 17.37
N GLN A 61 16.90 -5.23 16.25
CA GLN A 61 18.34 -4.96 16.12
C GLN A 61 18.64 -3.79 15.16
N LEU A 62 17.64 -3.00 14.78
CA LEU A 62 17.85 -1.83 13.94
C LEU A 62 18.08 -0.58 14.80
N ASN A 63 19.19 0.12 14.54
CA ASN A 63 19.48 1.41 15.15
C ASN A 63 18.90 2.59 14.34
N THR A 64 18.68 2.41 13.04
CA THR A 64 18.17 3.45 12.13
C THR A 64 17.29 2.84 11.05
N LEU A 65 16.20 3.52 10.68
CA LEU A 65 15.33 3.13 9.56
C LEU A 65 15.78 3.82 8.25
N PRO A 66 15.52 3.21 7.07
CA PRO A 66 15.76 3.85 5.78
C PRO A 66 15.03 5.19 5.67
N LYS A 67 15.69 6.20 5.11
CA LYS A 67 15.12 7.54 4.92
C LYS A 67 14.18 7.53 3.72
N VAL A 68 12.89 7.71 3.98
CA VAL A 68 11.86 7.77 2.94
C VAL A 68 11.15 9.11 3.03
N VAL A 69 11.00 9.80 1.89
CA VAL A 69 10.29 11.09 1.80
C VAL A 69 9.02 10.95 0.98
N ILE A 70 8.07 11.87 1.19
CA ILE A 70 6.82 11.93 0.47
C ILE A 70 6.86 13.15 -0.46
N ILE A 71 6.55 12.95 -1.75
CA ILE A 71 6.36 14.02 -2.72
C ILE A 71 4.90 14.01 -3.17
N TYR A 72 4.25 15.17 -3.11
CA TYR A 72 2.84 15.29 -3.49
C TYR A 72 2.70 15.59 -4.97
N GLY A 73 1.79 14.88 -5.64
CA GLY A 73 1.40 15.13 -7.02
C GLY A 73 0.27 16.14 -7.08
N TYR A 74 0.46 17.21 -7.84
CA TYR A 74 -0.56 18.23 -8.08
C TYR A 74 -0.32 18.85 -9.46
N GLN A 75 -1.25 19.72 -9.90
CA GLN A 75 -1.05 20.43 -11.15
C GLN A 75 0.18 21.32 -11.04
N ASP A 76 1.06 21.22 -12.03
CA ASP A 76 2.30 21.97 -12.03
C ASP A 76 3.31 21.55 -10.95
N ASP A 77 3.28 20.28 -10.53
CA ASP A 77 4.24 19.74 -9.58
C ASP A 77 5.71 19.89 -10.05
N PRO A 78 6.59 20.41 -9.19
CA PRO A 78 7.95 20.74 -9.57
C PRO A 78 8.86 19.50 -9.60
N GLU A 79 9.63 19.38 -10.67
CA GLU A 79 10.60 18.29 -10.83
C GLU A 79 11.77 18.38 -9.82
N TYR A 80 12.14 19.59 -9.38
CA TYR A 80 13.31 19.79 -8.50
C TYR A 80 13.16 19.13 -7.13
N MET A 81 11.94 18.79 -6.69
CA MET A 81 11.72 18.08 -5.43
C MET A 81 12.37 16.68 -5.45
N TYR A 82 12.43 16.04 -6.62
CA TYR A 82 13.13 14.78 -6.80
C TYR A 82 14.65 14.97 -6.75
N ASP A 83 15.16 16.05 -7.36
CA ASP A 83 16.57 16.39 -7.32
C ASP A 83 17.04 16.66 -5.89
N ALA A 84 16.25 17.40 -5.10
CA ALA A 84 16.52 17.65 -3.69
C ALA A 84 16.52 16.34 -2.86
N ALA A 85 15.53 15.47 -3.08
CA ALA A 85 15.47 14.17 -2.42
C ALA A 85 16.71 13.29 -2.75
N ILE A 86 17.13 13.28 -4.01
CA ILE A 86 18.32 12.55 -4.46
C ILE A 86 19.60 13.16 -3.84
N ALA A 87 19.70 14.49 -3.81
CA ALA A 87 20.85 15.20 -3.21
C ALA A 87 20.98 14.93 -1.70
N HIS A 88 19.87 14.72 -0.99
CA HIS A 88 19.85 14.31 0.41
C HIS A 88 20.00 12.80 0.64
N HIS A 89 20.31 12.03 -0.41
CA HIS A 89 20.56 10.59 -0.36
C HIS A 89 19.42 9.80 0.31
N VAL A 90 18.16 10.07 -0.04
CA VAL A 90 17.03 9.29 0.46
C VAL A 90 17.02 7.86 -0.09
N ASP A 91 16.64 6.92 0.75
CA ASP A 91 16.55 5.49 0.43
C ASP A 91 15.26 5.14 -0.33
N GLY A 92 14.24 5.99 -0.25
CA GLY A 92 12.99 5.83 -0.98
C GLY A 92 12.19 7.12 -1.14
N ILE A 93 11.29 7.13 -2.11
CA ILE A 93 10.32 8.20 -2.34
C ILE A 93 8.94 7.56 -2.44
N VAL A 94 7.99 8.06 -1.67
CA VAL A 94 6.56 7.80 -1.83
C VAL A 94 5.95 8.96 -2.59
N TYR A 95 5.30 8.68 -3.71
CA TYR A 95 4.61 9.68 -4.50
C TYR A 95 3.11 9.65 -4.22
N ALA A 96 2.59 10.71 -3.61
CA ALA A 96 1.17 10.89 -3.37
C ALA A 96 0.51 11.46 -4.64
N GLY A 97 0.31 10.59 -5.63
CA GLY A 97 -0.23 10.95 -6.94
C GLY A 97 -1.71 11.31 -6.93
N THR A 98 -2.17 11.91 -8.02
CA THR A 98 -3.57 12.29 -8.20
C THR A 98 -4.41 11.10 -8.66
N GLY A 99 -5.70 11.06 -8.28
CA GLY A 99 -6.61 9.98 -8.67
C GLY A 99 -6.08 8.59 -8.26
N ALA A 100 -5.95 7.68 -9.23
CA ALA A 100 -5.43 6.34 -9.03
C ALA A 100 -3.88 6.26 -9.07
N GLY A 101 -3.19 7.29 -8.56
CA GLY A 101 -1.72 7.36 -8.57
C GLY A 101 -1.11 7.86 -9.89
N SER A 102 -1.83 8.72 -10.61
CA SER A 102 -1.36 9.32 -11.86
C SER A 102 -0.12 10.20 -11.64
N VAL A 103 0.80 10.14 -12.60
CA VAL A 103 2.10 10.83 -12.54
C VAL A 103 2.18 11.84 -13.68
N SER A 104 2.55 13.09 -13.38
CA SER A 104 2.79 14.10 -14.40
C SER A 104 4.05 13.80 -15.21
N VAL A 105 4.19 14.42 -16.39
CA VAL A 105 5.41 14.26 -17.21
C VAL A 105 6.69 14.68 -16.47
N ARG A 106 6.59 15.68 -15.58
CA ARG A 106 7.71 16.17 -14.76
C ARG A 106 8.04 15.23 -13.61
N SER A 107 7.04 14.75 -12.88
CA SER A 107 7.25 13.74 -11.84
C SER A 107 7.77 12.42 -12.41
N ALA A 108 7.34 12.05 -13.62
CA ALA A 108 7.87 10.89 -14.33
C ALA A 108 9.33 11.09 -14.75
N ALA A 109 9.73 12.31 -15.15
CA ALA A 109 11.13 12.64 -15.42
C ALA A 109 11.97 12.59 -14.13
N GLY A 110 11.52 13.25 -13.07
CA GLY A 110 12.20 13.30 -11.78
C GLY A 110 12.40 11.92 -11.14
N SER A 111 11.38 11.06 -11.15
CA SER A 111 11.48 9.70 -10.60
C SER A 111 12.48 8.82 -11.35
N LYS A 112 12.61 8.99 -12.68
CA LYS A 112 13.58 8.25 -13.52
C LYS A 112 15.03 8.67 -13.30
N LYS A 113 15.29 9.86 -12.75
CA LYS A 113 16.66 10.31 -12.44
C LYS A 113 17.36 9.39 -11.44
N ARG A 114 16.59 8.73 -10.58
CA ARG A 114 17.11 7.75 -9.62
C ARG A 114 17.39 6.41 -10.31
N LYS A 115 18.61 6.24 -10.82
CA LYS A 115 19.05 5.03 -11.57
C LYS A 115 19.40 3.80 -10.74
N LYS A 116 19.39 3.85 -9.40
CA LYS A 116 19.66 2.65 -8.59
C LYS A 116 18.35 1.96 -8.22
N PRO A 117 18.09 0.71 -8.66
CA PRO A 117 17.09 -0.10 -7.98
C PRO A 117 17.57 -0.23 -6.54
N ALA A 118 16.77 0.26 -5.58
CA ALA A 118 16.96 -0.15 -4.20
C ALA A 118 16.88 -1.69 -4.21
N SER A 119 17.98 -2.36 -3.90
CA SER A 119 18.18 -3.82 -3.98
C SER A 119 17.32 -4.64 -3.00
N TRP A 120 16.20 -4.05 -2.57
CA TRP A 120 15.24 -4.56 -1.61
C TRP A 120 13.84 -4.70 -2.20
N TRP A 121 13.67 -4.46 -3.51
CA TRP A 121 12.44 -4.81 -4.19
C TRP A 121 12.26 -6.34 -4.14
N TYR A 122 11.39 -6.81 -3.26
CA TYR A 122 10.84 -8.15 -3.35
C TYR A 122 9.99 -8.21 -4.63
N ALA A 123 10.58 -8.73 -5.70
CA ALA A 123 9.78 -9.27 -6.79
C ALA A 123 9.01 -10.47 -6.20
N PRO A 124 7.67 -10.53 -6.29
CA PRO A 124 6.98 -11.77 -5.98
C PRO A 124 7.62 -12.88 -6.83
N PRO A 125 7.89 -14.08 -6.27
CA PRO A 125 8.42 -15.17 -7.07
C PRO A 125 7.49 -15.34 -8.28
N ALA A 126 8.09 -15.42 -9.47
CA ALA A 126 7.37 -15.80 -10.68
C ALA A 126 6.49 -17.01 -10.34
N PRO A 127 5.23 -17.06 -10.81
CA PRO A 127 4.35 -18.18 -10.49
C PRO A 127 5.11 -19.46 -10.80
N ALA A 128 5.34 -20.26 -9.77
CA ALA A 128 5.97 -21.56 -9.90
C ALA A 128 5.23 -22.30 -11.01
N ALA A 129 5.99 -22.86 -11.94
CA ALA A 129 5.50 -23.65 -13.05
C ALA A 129 4.52 -24.74 -12.55
N ALA A 130 3.25 -24.40 -12.59
CA ALA A 130 2.09 -25.25 -12.62
C ALA A 130 1.12 -24.33 -13.39
N TRP A 131 0.79 -24.58 -14.65
CA TRP A 131 0.11 -25.77 -15.12
C TRP A 131 0.63 -26.14 -16.52
N SER A 132 1.35 -27.25 -16.64
CA SER A 132 1.42 -27.99 -17.90
C SER A 132 0.19 -28.89 -17.98
N ARG A 133 -0.89 -28.40 -18.58
CA ARG A 133 -1.92 -29.29 -19.13
C ARG A 133 -1.62 -29.46 -20.62
N PRO A 134 -1.48 -30.70 -21.12
CA PRO A 134 -1.19 -30.93 -22.52
C PRO A 134 -2.34 -30.42 -23.39
N THR A 135 -1.96 -29.71 -24.44
CA THR A 135 -2.74 -29.43 -25.64
C THR A 135 -3.43 -30.70 -26.11
N ILE A 136 -4.75 -30.78 -25.96
CA ILE A 136 -5.55 -31.64 -26.84
C ILE A 136 -5.84 -30.82 -28.09
N ALA A 137 -5.46 -31.44 -29.20
CA ALA A 137 -5.56 -30.95 -30.55
C ALA A 137 -7.00 -30.60 -30.95
N SER A 138 -7.07 -29.72 -31.95
CA SER A 138 -8.23 -29.42 -32.77
C SER A 138 -9.11 -30.63 -33.09
N LEU A 139 -10.41 -30.48 -32.89
CA LEU A 139 -11.43 -31.07 -33.76
C LEU A 139 -12.66 -30.17 -33.70
N GLY A 140 -12.74 -29.23 -34.63
CA GLY A 140 -14.01 -28.71 -35.07
C GLY A 140 -14.70 -29.77 -35.93
N TRP A 141 -15.98 -30.02 -35.67
CA TRP A 141 -17.01 -30.42 -36.63
C TRP A 141 -18.37 -30.40 -35.90
N TRP A 142 -19.35 -29.72 -36.51
CA TRP A 142 -20.75 -29.66 -36.08
C TRP A 142 -21.45 -31.01 -36.29
N PRO A 143 -22.64 -31.25 -35.70
CA PRO A 143 -23.86 -31.00 -36.48
C PRO A 143 -25.06 -30.42 -35.69
N THR A 144 -25.99 -29.93 -36.50
CA THR A 144 -27.30 -29.30 -36.26
C THR A 144 -28.31 -30.07 -35.39
N ARG A 145 -29.10 -29.32 -34.64
CA ARG A 145 -30.58 -29.29 -34.73
C ARG A 145 -31.11 -27.93 -34.31
#